data_AF-A0A8T1WND0-F1
#
_entry.id   AF-A0A8T1WND0-F1
#
_cell.length_a   1.000
_cell.length_b   1.000
_cell.length_c   1.000
_cell.angle_alpha   90.00
_cell.angle_beta   90.00
_cell.angle_gamma   90.00
#
_symmetry.space_group_name_H-M   'P 1'
#
loop_
_entity.id
_entity.type
_entity.pdbx_description
1 polymer ?
#
loop_
_entity_poly.entity_id
_entity_poly.type
_entity_poly.pdbx_seq_one_letter_code
_entity_poly.pdbx_strand_id
1 'polypeptide(L)'
;MGVTTAPNNSTEHLHEVLTHIQNLCAKASQDGNPGKHQQIRVIHWVRKLRSQPTSNPTWLKSVLEFANVLLQMLLEGVIEEPFTKMPPQGPLAALPRYQVTRLAKTAKQVVRTRPAHPSSMGVRVNSAREEPRNNDSEGNVQTVAAVKKISKQIQTQEQYDQWEWQRVWKGAFDKMHHQLQLKTEETEALRIENKELRALVAGHKKALEQAERNRREVETKHLAEVENLRAVHSLELSDLQARHRQKLQQVTLQNDEKLLSRRRESTFIRPALGPNTLLIFVLQQARDDHTDNNADFLQYIDAFYSATLHLTAQNRV
;
A
#
# COMPACT_ATOMS: atom_id res chain seq x y z
N MET A 1 -23.24 -38.84 58.93
CA MET A 1 -23.03 -37.38 58.84
C MET A 1 -22.50 -37.05 57.46
N GLY A 2 -23.33 -36.45 56.61
CA GLY A 2 -22.94 -36.05 55.26
C GLY A 2 -22.11 -34.79 55.31
N VAL A 3 -20.88 -34.85 54.80
CA VAL A 3 -20.03 -33.67 54.63
C VAL A 3 -20.34 -33.10 53.25
N THR A 4 -21.21 -32.10 53.21
CA THR A 4 -21.38 -31.21 52.06
C THR A 4 -20.14 -30.34 51.94
N THR A 5 -19.18 -30.78 51.12
CA THR A 5 -18.05 -29.95 50.70
C THR A 5 -18.55 -28.88 49.75
N ALA A 6 -18.49 -27.62 50.20
CA ALA A 6 -18.69 -26.45 49.35
C ALA A 6 -17.77 -26.53 48.11
N PRO A 7 -18.25 -26.20 46.90
CA PRO A 7 -17.39 -26.18 45.74
C PRO A 7 -16.36 -25.06 45.89
N ASN A 8 -15.09 -25.40 45.68
CA ASN A 8 -14.02 -24.42 45.65
C ASN A 8 -14.21 -23.53 44.41
N ASN A 9 -14.50 -22.24 44.57
CA ASN A 9 -14.71 -21.26 43.49
C ASN A 9 -13.68 -21.37 42.34
N SER A 10 -12.43 -21.72 42.65
CA SER A 10 -11.36 -21.91 41.66
C SER A 10 -11.55 -23.12 40.73
N THR A 11 -12.23 -24.18 41.19
CA THR A 11 -12.54 -25.37 40.40
C THR A 11 -13.74 -25.16 39.48
N GLU A 12 -14.73 -24.38 39.93
CA GLU A 12 -15.86 -23.93 39.12
C GLU A 12 -15.36 -22.99 38.01
N HIS A 13 -14.51 -22.03 38.35
CA HIS A 13 -13.88 -21.14 37.38
C HIS A 13 -13.06 -21.89 36.32
N LEU A 14 -12.31 -22.93 36.71
CA LEU A 14 -11.62 -23.80 35.74
C LEU A 14 -12.61 -24.46 34.78
N HIS A 15 -13.76 -24.92 35.29
CA HIS A 15 -14.80 -25.55 34.47
C HIS A 15 -15.40 -24.57 33.46
N GLU A 16 -15.68 -23.34 33.89
CA GLU A 16 -16.15 -22.25 33.03
C GLU A 16 -15.15 -21.93 31.91
N VAL A 17 -13.87 -21.74 32.25
CA VAL A 17 -12.80 -21.43 31.28
C VAL A 17 -12.66 -22.56 30.25
N LEU A 18 -12.66 -23.82 30.70
CA LEU A 18 -12.56 -24.97 29.79
C LEU A 18 -13.80 -25.12 28.90
N THR A 19 -14.98 -24.78 29.40
CA THR A 19 -16.22 -24.76 28.62
C THR A 19 -16.19 -23.65 27.56
N HIS A 20 -15.67 -22.48 27.92
CA HIS A 20 -15.48 -21.38 26.98
C HIS A 20 -14.53 -21.75 25.84
N ILE A 21 -13.38 -22.37 26.16
CA ILE A 21 -12.43 -22.89 25.16
C ILE A 21 -13.13 -23.87 24.20
N GLN A 22 -13.94 -24.78 24.72
CA GLN A 22 -14.67 -25.75 23.89
C GLN A 22 -15.67 -25.10 22.95
N ASN A 23 -16.42 -24.09 23.43
CA ASN A 23 -17.36 -23.35 22.62
C ASN A 23 -16.67 -22.57 21.50
N LEU A 24 -15.50 -21.97 21.76
CA LEU A 24 -14.70 -21.29 20.75
C LEU A 24 -14.19 -22.27 19.69
N CYS A 25 -13.74 -23.47 20.10
CA CYS A 25 -13.33 -24.51 19.16
C CYS A 25 -14.48 -25.07 18.31
N ALA A 26 -15.69 -25.18 18.88
CA ALA A 26 -16.88 -25.63 18.15
C ALA A 26 -17.31 -24.61 17.07
N LYS A 27 -17.29 -23.31 17.42
CA LYS A 27 -17.59 -22.22 16.48
C LYS A 27 -16.56 -22.14 15.34
N ALA A 28 -15.26 -22.18 15.67
CA ALA A 28 -14.19 -22.14 14.68
C ALA A 28 -14.19 -23.35 13.71
N SER A 29 -14.83 -24.45 14.09
CA SER A 29 -14.99 -25.64 13.25
C SER A 29 -16.07 -25.50 12.17
N GLN A 30 -17.06 -24.61 12.37
CA GLN A 30 -18.15 -24.38 11.42
C GLN A 30 -17.76 -23.37 10.32
N ASP A 31 -16.84 -22.45 10.62
CA ASP A 31 -16.41 -21.38 9.70
C ASP A 31 -15.35 -21.80 8.66
N GLY A 32 -15.13 -23.11 8.44
CA GLY A 32 -14.26 -23.60 7.36
C GLY A 32 -12.77 -23.24 7.48
N ASN A 33 -12.29 -22.88 8.68
CA ASN A 33 -10.91 -22.44 8.92
C ASN A 33 -9.90 -23.63 8.85
N PRO A 34 -8.73 -23.53 8.16
CA PRO A 34 -7.72 -24.60 8.01
C PRO A 34 -6.99 -25.10 9.30
N GLY A 35 -7.56 -24.91 10.49
CA GLY A 35 -6.95 -25.24 11.78
C GLY A 35 -7.13 -26.67 12.29
N LYS A 36 -7.39 -27.71 11.46
CA LYS A 36 -7.71 -29.07 11.96
C LYS A 36 -6.66 -29.62 12.95
N HIS A 37 -5.38 -29.48 12.64
CA HIS A 37 -4.30 -29.92 13.54
C HIS A 37 -4.22 -29.09 14.82
N GLN A 38 -4.52 -27.80 14.73
CA GLN A 38 -4.58 -26.89 15.87
C GLN A 38 -5.73 -27.26 16.80
N GLN A 39 -6.91 -27.54 16.24
CA GLN A 39 -8.09 -28.01 16.96
C GLN A 39 -7.81 -29.33 17.69
N ILE A 40 -7.18 -30.30 17.01
CA ILE A 40 -6.77 -31.57 17.62
C ILE A 40 -5.84 -31.32 18.82
N ARG A 41 -4.82 -30.46 18.67
CA ARG A 41 -3.91 -30.12 19.78
C ARG A 41 -4.64 -29.48 20.96
N VAL A 42 -5.53 -28.52 20.69
CA VAL A 42 -6.33 -27.85 21.73
C VAL A 42 -7.21 -28.87 22.46
N ILE A 43 -7.85 -29.79 21.75
CA ILE A 43 -8.65 -30.88 22.36
C ILE A 43 -7.78 -31.73 23.29
N HIS A 44 -6.58 -32.11 22.86
CA HIS A 44 -5.66 -32.88 23.69
C HIS A 44 -5.17 -32.11 24.92
N TRP A 45 -4.92 -30.81 24.80
CA TRP A 45 -4.59 -29.94 25.92
C TRP A 45 -5.75 -29.77 26.91
N VAL A 46 -6.97 -29.54 26.42
CA VAL A 46 -8.18 -29.46 27.27
C VAL A 46 -8.40 -30.78 28.02
N ARG A 47 -8.22 -31.93 27.35
CA ARG A 47 -8.30 -33.25 27.99
C ARG A 47 -7.24 -33.40 29.09
N LYS A 48 -6.01 -32.95 28.84
CA LYS A 48 -4.90 -32.98 29.81
C LYS A 48 -5.18 -32.11 31.03
N LEU A 49 -5.72 -30.91 30.82
CA LEU A 49 -6.05 -29.97 31.90
C LEU A 49 -7.18 -30.51 32.78
N ARG A 50 -8.18 -31.17 32.17
CA ARG A 50 -9.26 -31.87 32.91
C ARG A 50 -8.77 -33.08 33.69
N SER A 51 -7.76 -33.78 33.17
CA SER A 51 -7.25 -35.00 33.81
C SER A 51 -6.21 -34.73 34.89
N GLN A 52 -5.87 -33.47 35.20
CA GLN A 52 -4.95 -33.17 36.28
C GLN A 52 -5.64 -33.27 37.65
N PRO A 53 -4.94 -33.77 38.68
CA PRO A 53 -5.45 -33.74 40.05
C PRO A 53 -5.61 -32.30 40.54
N THR A 54 -6.86 -31.87 40.78
CA THR A 54 -7.21 -30.52 41.27
C THR A 54 -7.31 -30.43 42.79
N SER A 55 -7.10 -31.54 43.52
CA SER A 55 -7.14 -31.59 44.98
C SER A 55 -6.03 -30.79 45.66
N ASN A 56 -4.90 -30.57 44.97
CA ASN A 56 -3.80 -29.76 45.47
C ASN A 56 -3.92 -28.31 44.91
N PRO A 57 -3.96 -27.27 45.76
CA PRO A 57 -4.12 -25.89 45.32
C PRO A 57 -2.98 -25.40 44.41
N THR A 58 -1.76 -25.90 44.58
CA THR A 58 -0.62 -25.55 43.73
C THR A 58 -0.79 -26.11 42.31
N TRP A 59 -1.31 -27.34 42.19
CA TRP A 59 -1.59 -27.94 40.90
C TRP A 59 -2.78 -27.29 40.22
N LEU A 60 -3.83 -26.97 40.99
CA LEU A 60 -4.98 -26.22 40.49
C LEU A 60 -4.55 -24.85 39.94
N LYS A 61 -3.65 -24.15 40.63
CA LYS A 61 -3.09 -22.88 40.16
C LYS A 61 -2.36 -23.05 38.83
N SER A 62 -1.48 -24.04 38.70
CA SER A 62 -0.80 -24.32 37.44
C SER A 62 -1.79 -24.64 36.32
N VAL A 63 -2.79 -25.49 36.57
CA VAL A 63 -3.82 -25.86 35.59
C VAL A 63 -4.62 -24.65 35.13
N LEU A 64 -5.01 -23.77 36.07
CA LEU A 64 -5.69 -22.51 35.77
C LEU A 64 -4.82 -21.57 34.93
N GLU A 65 -3.52 -21.46 35.24
CA GLU A 65 -2.59 -20.66 34.45
C GLU A 65 -2.52 -21.16 33.00
N PHE A 66 -2.41 -22.48 32.78
CA PHE A 66 -2.46 -23.05 31.42
C PHE A 66 -3.80 -22.83 30.73
N ALA A 67 -4.92 -22.99 31.44
CA ALA A 67 -6.25 -22.79 30.88
C ALA A 67 -6.47 -21.34 30.45
N ASN A 68 -6.05 -20.37 31.26
CA ASN A 68 -6.19 -18.95 30.97
C ASN A 68 -5.29 -18.50 29.83
N VAL A 69 -4.03 -18.97 29.77
CA VAL A 69 -3.15 -18.67 28.62
C VAL A 69 -3.73 -19.25 27.32
N LEU A 70 -4.25 -20.48 27.37
CA LEU A 70 -4.85 -21.13 26.20
C LEU A 70 -6.10 -20.38 25.70
N LEU A 71 -6.98 -19.95 26.62
CA LEU A 71 -8.15 -19.15 26.28
C LEU A 71 -7.74 -17.83 25.61
N GLN A 72 -6.75 -17.13 26.17
CA GLN A 72 -6.27 -15.86 25.61
C GLN A 72 -5.70 -16.04 24.19
N MET A 73 -4.87 -17.06 23.98
CA MET A 73 -4.30 -17.37 22.67
C MET A 73 -5.37 -17.71 21.63
N LEU A 74 -6.48 -18.34 22.04
CA LEU A 74 -7.61 -18.61 21.16
C LEU A 74 -8.41 -17.34 20.82
N LEU A 75 -8.58 -16.42 21.76
CA LEU A 75 -9.22 -15.12 21.52
C LEU A 75 -8.37 -14.22 20.60
N GLU A 76 -7.05 -14.27 20.72
CA GLU A 76 -6.11 -13.53 19.86
C GLU A 76 -5.88 -14.20 18.49
N GLY A 77 -6.33 -15.45 18.32
CA GLY A 77 -6.14 -16.23 17.09
C GLY A 77 -4.70 -16.71 16.87
N VAL A 78 -3.82 -16.61 17.87
CA VAL A 78 -2.39 -16.93 17.78
C VAL A 78 -2.04 -17.99 18.82
N ILE A 79 -1.80 -19.23 18.37
CA ILE A 79 -1.35 -20.33 19.25
C ILE A 79 0.16 -20.47 19.20
N GLU A 80 0.81 -20.22 20.34
CA GLU A 80 2.26 -20.30 20.53
C GLU A 80 2.65 -21.43 21.50
N GLU A 81 3.96 -21.64 21.72
CA GLU A 81 4.46 -22.63 22.67
C GLU A 81 3.89 -22.35 24.08
N PRO A 82 3.41 -23.36 24.83
CA PRO A 82 3.59 -24.80 24.61
C PRO A 82 2.49 -25.49 23.79
N PHE A 83 1.45 -24.77 23.37
CA PHE A 83 0.24 -25.33 22.74
C PHE A 83 0.39 -25.66 21.25
N THR A 84 1.53 -25.28 20.65
CA THR A 84 1.95 -25.70 19.30
C THR A 84 2.35 -27.18 19.25
N LYS A 85 2.70 -27.79 20.39
CA LYS A 85 3.08 -29.20 20.54
C LYS A 85 2.00 -29.96 21.30
N MET A 86 2.08 -31.30 21.25
CA MET A 86 1.23 -32.15 22.07
C MET A 86 1.55 -31.97 23.56
N PRO A 87 0.56 -32.04 24.47
CA PRO A 87 0.80 -31.95 25.90
C PRO A 87 1.79 -33.04 26.35
N PRO A 88 2.76 -32.71 27.22
CA PRO A 88 3.74 -33.69 27.70
C PRO A 88 3.07 -34.83 28.47
N GLN A 89 3.67 -36.02 28.40
CA GLN A 89 3.29 -37.14 29.25
C GLN A 89 3.86 -36.91 30.66
N GLY A 90 3.06 -37.16 31.70
CA GLY A 90 3.42 -36.83 33.10
C GLY A 90 2.78 -35.55 33.66
N PRO A 91 3.13 -35.12 34.89
CA PRO A 91 2.53 -33.95 35.54
C PRO A 91 2.87 -32.65 34.79
N LEU A 92 1.94 -31.68 34.78
CA LEU A 92 2.18 -30.38 34.15
C LEU A 92 3.29 -29.63 34.88
N ALA A 93 4.40 -29.38 34.18
CA ALA A 93 5.45 -28.48 34.67
C ALA A 93 4.89 -27.05 34.79
N ALA A 94 5.41 -26.27 35.72
CA ALA A 94 5.02 -24.86 35.85
C ALA A 94 5.30 -24.09 34.55
N LEU A 95 4.36 -23.24 34.13
CA LEU A 95 4.54 -22.39 32.96
C LEU A 95 5.77 -21.49 33.13
N PRO A 96 6.60 -21.34 32.10
CA PRO A 96 7.67 -20.36 32.13
C PRO A 96 7.10 -18.96 32.45
N ARG A 97 7.72 -18.27 33.42
CA ARG A 97 7.19 -17.00 33.98
C ARG A 97 6.90 -15.93 32.92
N TYR A 98 7.62 -15.93 31.80
CA TYR A 98 7.41 -14.99 30.70
C TYR A 98 6.06 -15.18 29.99
N GLN A 99 5.49 -16.40 29.98
CA GLN A 99 4.18 -16.70 29.41
C GLN A 99 3.04 -16.28 30.35
N VAL A 100 3.24 -16.47 31.66
CA VAL A 100 2.32 -15.96 32.69
C VAL A 100 2.33 -14.42 32.73
N THR A 101 3.47 -13.80 32.42
CA THR A 101 3.59 -12.34 32.35
C THR A 101 2.91 -11.76 31.08
N ARG A 102 2.69 -12.56 30.04
CA ARG A 102 1.93 -12.13 28.84
C ARG A 102 0.47 -11.82 29.17
N LEU A 103 -0.14 -12.60 30.07
CA LEU A 103 -1.47 -12.31 30.63
C LEU A 103 -1.51 -10.94 31.34
N ALA A 104 -0.39 -10.48 31.91
CA ALA A 104 -0.30 -9.17 32.55
C ALA A 104 0.04 -8.03 31.56
N LYS A 105 0.53 -8.35 30.36
CA LYS A 105 1.07 -7.39 29.37
C LYS A 105 0.13 -7.09 28.20
N THR A 106 -0.98 -7.80 28.02
CA THR A 106 -2.02 -7.43 27.04
C THR A 106 -2.78 -6.15 27.42
N ALA A 107 -2.54 -5.59 28.62
CA ALA A 107 -2.88 -4.21 28.96
C ALA A 107 -1.92 -3.15 28.37
N LYS A 108 -0.76 -3.53 27.82
CA LYS A 108 0.29 -2.62 27.31
C LYS A 108 0.97 -3.21 26.07
N GLN A 109 0.29 -3.04 24.96
CA GLN A 109 0.80 -2.86 23.59
C GLN A 109 2.33 -2.94 23.36
N VAL A 110 2.68 -3.66 22.29
CA VAL A 110 3.54 -3.21 21.17
C VAL A 110 5.04 -3.07 21.47
N VAL A 111 5.85 -3.27 20.42
CA VAL A 111 7.31 -3.03 20.33
C VAL A 111 8.20 -4.28 20.54
N ARG A 112 8.58 -4.88 19.40
CA ARG A 112 9.98 -5.10 18.95
C ARG A 112 10.62 -6.51 19.06
N THR A 113 10.74 -7.10 17.85
CA THR A 113 11.82 -7.92 17.22
C THR A 113 12.53 -9.08 17.97
N ARG A 114 12.42 -10.28 17.36
CA ARG A 114 13.32 -11.47 17.32
C ARG A 114 14.81 -11.13 17.03
N PRO A 115 15.76 -12.09 16.97
CA PRO A 115 15.85 -13.48 17.51
C PRO A 115 17.24 -13.81 18.15
N ALA A 116 17.40 -14.96 18.83
CA ALA A 116 18.60 -15.83 18.76
C ALA A 116 18.45 -17.10 19.61
N HIS A 117 18.72 -18.27 19.01
CA HIS A 117 19.12 -19.52 19.67
C HIS A 117 20.64 -19.46 19.96
N PRO A 118 21.23 -20.17 20.96
CA PRO A 118 21.46 -21.62 20.80
C PRO A 118 21.52 -22.49 22.08
N SER A 119 21.33 -23.79 21.85
CA SER A 119 22.09 -24.96 22.37
C SER A 119 22.41 -25.11 23.86
N SER A 120 22.11 -26.29 24.44
CA SER A 120 23.11 -27.13 25.12
C SER A 120 22.50 -28.44 25.65
N MET A 121 23.31 -29.49 25.54
CA MET A 121 23.22 -30.80 26.20
C MET A 121 23.09 -30.72 27.73
N GLY A 122 22.56 -31.81 28.32
CA GLY A 122 22.64 -32.10 29.75
C GLY A 122 21.96 -33.42 30.12
N VAL A 123 22.69 -34.54 30.11
CA VAL A 123 23.09 -35.38 31.26
C VAL A 123 21.94 -36.11 32.00
N ARG A 124 21.97 -37.46 31.88
CA ARG A 124 22.13 -38.47 32.96
C ARG A 124 21.45 -38.20 34.32
N VAL A 125 20.84 -39.25 34.92
CA VAL A 125 21.05 -39.77 36.31
C VAL A 125 19.80 -40.46 36.90
N ASN A 126 19.97 -41.76 37.16
CA ASN A 126 19.63 -42.58 38.34
C ASN A 126 18.19 -42.94 38.78
N SER A 127 18.03 -44.27 38.91
CA SER A 127 17.72 -45.05 40.13
C SER A 127 16.34 -44.94 40.77
N ALA A 128 15.66 -46.07 40.87
CA ALA A 128 15.09 -46.52 42.14
C ALA A 128 14.86 -48.04 42.15
N ARG A 129 15.13 -48.58 43.33
CA ARG A 129 15.23 -49.97 43.79
C ARG A 129 13.85 -50.49 44.19
N GLU A 130 13.58 -51.78 43.98
CA GLU A 130 12.71 -52.56 44.85
C GLU A 130 13.01 -54.07 44.69
N GLU A 131 13.39 -54.72 45.79
CA GLU A 131 13.42 -56.18 45.96
C GLU A 131 12.00 -56.73 46.14
N PRO A 132 11.81 -58.04 45.94
CA PRO A 132 11.26 -58.80 47.06
C PRO A 132 11.92 -60.17 47.30
N ARG A 133 11.88 -60.55 48.58
CA ARG A 133 12.29 -61.81 49.21
C ARG A 133 11.54 -63.05 48.72
N ASN A 134 12.26 -64.17 48.75
CA ASN A 134 11.78 -65.55 48.59
C ASN A 134 10.82 -66.01 49.70
N ASN A 135 9.89 -66.90 49.34
CA ASN A 135 9.52 -68.10 50.09
C ASN A 135 8.83 -69.10 49.14
N ASP A 136 9.23 -70.38 49.25
CA ASP A 136 8.80 -71.48 48.41
C ASP A 136 7.33 -71.90 48.65
N SER A 137 6.63 -72.23 47.56
CA SER A 137 5.46 -73.11 47.59
C SER A 137 5.35 -73.88 46.27
N GLU A 138 5.34 -75.20 46.40
CA GLU A 138 5.23 -76.18 45.34
C GLU A 138 3.91 -76.02 44.56
N GLY A 139 3.98 -75.30 43.45
CA GLY A 139 2.90 -75.18 42.45
C GLY A 139 3.39 -74.60 41.11
N ASN A 140 4.70 -74.66 40.86
CA ASN A 140 5.38 -73.65 40.05
C ASN A 140 5.71 -74.05 38.59
N VAL A 141 5.35 -75.25 38.13
CA VAL A 141 5.73 -75.69 36.76
C VAL A 141 4.77 -75.13 35.70
N GLN A 142 3.48 -74.98 36.01
CA GLN A 142 2.47 -74.42 35.09
C GLN A 142 2.51 -72.88 35.04
N THR A 143 2.78 -72.21 36.16
CA THR A 143 2.93 -70.74 36.23
C THR A 143 4.20 -70.27 35.53
N VAL A 144 5.35 -70.94 35.70
CA VAL A 144 6.58 -70.59 34.98
C VAL A 144 6.45 -70.83 33.48
N ALA A 145 5.77 -71.90 33.06
CA ALA A 145 5.49 -72.16 31.64
C ALA A 145 4.51 -71.12 31.04
N ALA A 146 3.49 -70.69 31.79
CA ALA A 146 2.56 -69.65 31.38
C ALA A 146 3.24 -68.27 31.29
N VAL A 147 4.06 -67.89 32.29
CA VAL A 147 4.84 -66.65 32.29
C VAL A 147 5.85 -66.64 31.13
N LYS A 148 6.50 -67.77 30.82
CA LYS A 148 7.44 -67.87 29.69
C LYS A 148 6.73 -67.79 28.33
N LYS A 149 5.49 -68.27 28.21
CA LYS A 149 4.64 -68.10 27.01
C LYS A 149 4.18 -66.64 26.86
N ILE A 150 3.72 -66.02 27.95
CA ILE A 150 3.31 -64.60 27.97
C ILE A 150 4.51 -63.70 27.64
N SER A 151 5.69 -63.97 28.18
CA SER A 151 6.91 -63.19 27.90
C SER A 151 7.36 -63.31 26.44
N LYS A 152 7.25 -64.50 25.82
CA LYS A 152 7.51 -64.69 24.38
C LYS A 152 6.46 -64.00 23.51
N GLN A 153 5.21 -63.96 23.95
CA GLN A 153 4.11 -63.28 23.26
C GLN A 153 4.23 -61.76 23.33
N ILE A 154 4.63 -61.21 24.49
CA ILE A 154 4.92 -59.78 24.65
C ILE A 154 6.11 -59.39 23.76
N GLN A 155 7.17 -60.19 23.74
CA GLN A 155 8.35 -59.90 22.92
C GLN A 155 8.04 -59.91 21.40
N THR A 156 7.16 -60.80 20.94
CA THR A 156 6.72 -60.82 19.53
C THR A 156 5.76 -59.67 19.20
N GLN A 157 4.91 -59.26 20.15
CA GLN A 157 4.07 -58.07 20.00
C GLN A 157 4.89 -56.78 19.94
N GLU A 158 5.91 -56.62 20.80
CA GLU A 158 6.81 -55.47 20.79
C GLU A 158 7.57 -55.35 19.47
N GLN A 159 8.00 -56.48 18.89
CA GLN A 159 8.62 -56.50 17.57
C GLN A 159 7.64 -56.07 16.48
N TYR A 160 6.40 -56.57 16.51
CA TYR A 160 5.36 -56.17 15.56
C TYR A 160 5.06 -54.66 15.66
N ASP A 161 4.90 -54.16 16.88
CA ASP A 161 4.69 -52.74 17.13
C ASP A 161 5.87 -51.91 16.61
N GLN A 162 7.11 -52.37 16.80
CA GLN A 162 8.30 -51.71 16.25
C GLN A 162 8.28 -51.62 14.71
N TRP A 163 7.86 -52.67 14.02
CA TRP A 163 7.71 -52.67 12.56
C TRP A 163 6.60 -51.72 12.09
N GLU A 164 5.46 -51.71 12.79
CA GLU A 164 4.37 -50.79 12.48
C GLU A 164 4.77 -49.33 12.74
N TRP A 165 5.50 -49.05 13.83
CA TRP A 165 6.09 -47.73 14.09
C TRP A 165 7.01 -47.32 12.94
N GLN A 166 7.94 -48.19 12.52
CA GLN A 166 8.82 -47.87 11.38
C GLN A 166 8.04 -47.55 10.10
N ARG A 167 6.97 -48.30 9.79
CA ARG A 167 6.13 -48.04 8.62
C ARG A 167 5.42 -46.68 8.73
N VAL A 168 4.81 -46.38 9.86
CA VAL A 168 4.08 -45.12 10.10
C VAL A 168 5.04 -43.93 10.03
N TRP A 169 6.20 -44.03 10.68
CA TRP A 169 7.21 -42.98 10.65
C TRP A 169 7.76 -42.76 9.24
N LYS A 170 8.10 -43.83 8.52
CA LYS A 170 8.54 -43.73 7.12
C LYS A 170 7.49 -43.04 6.26
N GLY A 171 6.22 -43.45 6.35
CA GLY A 171 5.14 -42.80 5.63
C GLY A 171 4.90 -41.33 6.02
N ALA A 172 5.13 -40.96 7.28
CA ALA A 172 5.06 -39.56 7.72
C ALA A 172 6.24 -38.74 7.16
N PHE A 173 7.45 -39.29 7.16
CA PHE A 173 8.62 -38.66 6.57
C PHE A 173 8.47 -38.49 5.05
N ASP A 174 8.00 -39.52 4.35
CA ASP A 174 7.77 -39.46 2.90
C ASP A 174 6.75 -38.36 2.56
N LYS A 175 5.67 -38.24 3.35
CA LYS A 175 4.68 -37.16 3.21
C LYS A 175 5.29 -35.78 3.44
N MET A 176 6.09 -35.61 4.51
CA MET A 176 6.76 -34.34 4.78
C MET A 176 7.77 -33.98 3.67
N HIS A 177 8.51 -34.97 3.17
CA HIS A 177 9.47 -34.78 2.09
C HIS A 177 8.75 -34.35 0.80
N HIS A 178 7.64 -35.00 0.47
CA HIS A 178 6.83 -34.63 -0.68
C HIS A 178 6.23 -33.22 -0.54
N GLN A 179 5.70 -32.87 0.63
CA GLN A 179 5.20 -31.51 0.89
C GLN A 179 6.30 -30.46 0.79
N LEU A 180 7.49 -30.75 1.31
CA LEU A 180 8.64 -29.86 1.21
C LEU A 180 9.05 -29.67 -0.24
N GLN A 181 9.07 -30.74 -1.03
CA GLN A 181 9.40 -30.68 -2.45
C GLN A 181 8.38 -29.83 -3.23
N LEU A 182 7.08 -30.09 -3.04
CA LEU A 182 6.02 -29.29 -3.67
C LEU A 182 6.13 -27.81 -3.31
N LYS A 183 6.38 -27.50 -2.02
CA LYS A 183 6.58 -26.12 -1.58
C LYS A 183 7.84 -25.50 -2.16
N THR A 184 8.90 -26.27 -2.33
CA THR A 184 10.14 -25.81 -2.96
C THR A 184 9.90 -25.46 -4.43
N GLU A 185 9.23 -26.34 -5.17
CA GLU A 185 8.84 -26.12 -6.57
C GLU A 185 7.93 -24.89 -6.72
N GLU A 186 6.93 -24.74 -5.85
CA GLU A 186 6.05 -23.56 -5.79
C GLU A 186 6.84 -22.27 -5.54
N THR A 187 7.75 -22.28 -4.55
CA THR A 187 8.58 -21.09 -4.27
C THR A 187 9.51 -20.75 -5.43
N GLU A 188 10.02 -21.74 -6.14
CA GLU A 188 10.89 -21.53 -7.29
C GLU A 188 10.12 -20.97 -8.48
N ALA A 189 8.89 -21.46 -8.73
CA ALA A 189 7.99 -20.92 -9.74
C ALA A 189 7.65 -19.44 -9.46
N LEU A 190 7.23 -19.13 -8.23
CA LEU A 190 6.97 -17.75 -7.81
C LEU A 190 8.22 -16.87 -7.91
N ARG A 191 9.41 -17.42 -7.63
CA ARG A 191 10.68 -16.71 -7.78
C ARG A 191 10.97 -16.37 -9.24
N ILE A 192 10.60 -17.22 -10.19
CA ILE A 192 10.76 -16.97 -11.64
C ILE A 192 9.77 -15.90 -12.08
N GLU A 193 8.49 -16.04 -11.76
CA GLU A 193 7.45 -15.05 -12.08
C GLU A 193 7.80 -13.67 -11.51
N ASN A 194 8.28 -13.60 -10.27
CA ASN A 194 8.69 -12.33 -9.67
C ASN A 194 9.87 -11.67 -10.42
N LYS A 195 10.79 -12.47 -10.99
CA LYS A 195 11.88 -11.95 -11.84
C LYS A 195 11.34 -11.40 -13.15
N GLU A 196 10.39 -12.09 -13.78
CA GLU A 196 9.75 -11.65 -15.02
C GLU A 196 8.96 -10.35 -14.82
N LEU A 197 8.15 -10.28 -13.75
CA LEU A 197 7.43 -9.06 -13.37
C LEU A 197 8.38 -7.88 -13.13
N ARG A 198 9.51 -8.10 -12.46
CA ARG A 198 10.54 -7.05 -12.28
C ARG A 198 11.15 -6.61 -13.60
N ALA A 199 11.40 -7.54 -14.52
CA ALA A 199 11.91 -7.22 -15.85
C ALA A 199 10.89 -6.39 -16.66
N LEU A 200 9.60 -6.76 -16.61
CA LEU A 200 8.52 -6.01 -17.24
C LEU A 200 8.39 -4.59 -16.66
N VAL A 201 8.39 -4.45 -15.33
CA VAL A 201 8.36 -3.13 -14.67
C VAL A 201 9.55 -2.27 -15.07
N ALA A 202 10.76 -2.85 -15.12
CA ALA A 202 11.94 -2.14 -15.59
C ALA A 202 11.83 -1.73 -17.07
N GLY A 203 11.24 -2.58 -17.91
CA GLY A 203 10.94 -2.26 -19.32
C GLY A 203 9.97 -1.10 -19.46
N HIS A 204 8.83 -1.14 -18.76
CA HIS A 204 7.84 -0.06 -18.77
C HIS A 204 8.41 1.26 -18.24
N LYS A 205 9.23 1.21 -17.18
CA LYS A 205 9.92 2.41 -16.67
C LYS A 205 10.81 3.05 -17.75
N LYS A 206 11.62 2.25 -18.45
CA LYS A 206 12.47 2.75 -19.55
C LYS A 206 11.65 3.33 -20.70
N ALA A 207 10.56 2.67 -21.07
CA ALA A 207 9.65 3.14 -22.12
C ALA A 207 9.00 4.48 -21.74
N LEU A 208 8.56 4.62 -20.49
CA LEU A 208 8.02 5.86 -19.94
C LEU A 208 9.05 7.00 -20.00
N GLU A 209 10.27 6.75 -19.51
CA GLU A 209 11.35 7.74 -19.54
C GLU A 209 11.67 8.18 -20.98
N GLN A 210 11.66 7.25 -21.94
CA GLN A 210 11.87 7.58 -23.34
C GLN A 210 10.73 8.41 -23.93
N ALA A 211 9.48 8.05 -23.64
CA ALA A 211 8.31 8.82 -24.07
C ALA A 211 8.35 10.26 -23.51
N GLU A 212 8.75 10.42 -22.25
CA GLU A 212 8.91 11.75 -21.65
C GLU A 212 10.04 12.56 -22.30
N ARG A 213 11.17 11.94 -22.66
CA ARG A 213 12.26 12.62 -23.39
C ARG A 213 11.76 13.10 -24.75
N ASN A 214 11.10 12.22 -25.51
CA ASN A 214 10.53 12.56 -26.81
C ASN A 214 9.51 13.70 -26.69
N ARG A 215 8.64 13.67 -25.66
CA ARG A 215 7.68 14.75 -25.40
C ARG A 215 8.39 16.09 -25.18
N ARG A 216 9.41 16.12 -24.31
CA ARG A 216 10.18 17.35 -24.05
C ARG A 216 10.87 17.87 -25.31
N GLU A 217 11.40 16.99 -26.15
CA GLU A 217 12.03 17.36 -27.42
C GLU A 217 11.03 17.96 -28.42
N VAL A 218 9.81 17.41 -28.49
CA VAL A 218 8.75 17.98 -29.34
C VAL A 218 8.31 19.34 -28.80
N GLU A 219 8.16 19.47 -27.49
CA GLU A 219 7.80 20.75 -26.84
C GLU A 219 8.85 21.83 -27.09
N THR A 220 10.14 21.51 -27.01
CA THR A 220 11.20 22.49 -27.31
C THR A 220 11.20 22.90 -28.79
N LYS A 221 11.01 21.96 -29.71
CA LYS A 221 10.88 22.27 -31.15
C LYS A 221 9.66 23.14 -31.43
N HIS A 222 8.53 22.84 -30.81
CA HIS A 222 7.30 23.62 -30.98
C HIS A 222 7.47 25.05 -30.43
N LEU A 223 8.09 25.20 -29.26
CA LEU A 223 8.36 26.51 -28.68
C LEU A 223 9.29 27.35 -29.57
N ALA A 224 10.34 26.74 -30.11
CA ALA A 224 11.23 27.40 -31.06
C ALA A 224 10.50 27.85 -32.34
N GLU A 225 9.59 27.03 -32.87
CA GLU A 225 8.78 27.41 -34.05
C GLU A 225 7.83 28.56 -33.73
N VAL A 226 7.19 28.56 -32.56
CA VAL A 226 6.33 29.67 -32.11
C VAL A 226 7.13 30.95 -31.97
N GLU A 227 8.35 30.90 -31.44
CA GLU A 227 9.24 32.06 -31.35
C GLU A 227 9.67 32.55 -32.73
N ASN A 228 9.99 31.65 -33.65
CA ASN A 228 10.31 31.98 -35.05
C ASN A 228 9.13 32.69 -35.74
N LEU A 229 7.92 32.15 -35.63
CA LEU A 229 6.70 32.77 -36.18
C LEU A 229 6.43 34.15 -35.58
N ARG A 230 6.64 34.32 -34.27
CA ARG A 230 6.52 35.64 -33.61
C ARG A 230 7.55 36.63 -34.15
N ALA A 231 8.79 36.20 -34.38
CA ALA A 231 9.83 37.04 -34.93
C ALA A 231 9.51 37.46 -36.38
N VAL A 232 9.07 36.53 -37.23
CA VAL A 232 8.63 36.80 -38.60
C VAL A 232 7.48 37.80 -38.61
N HIS A 233 6.43 37.55 -37.82
CA HIS A 233 5.28 38.46 -37.74
C HIS A 233 5.68 39.86 -37.24
N SER A 234 6.59 39.95 -36.27
CA SER A 234 7.12 41.23 -35.80
C SER A 234 7.87 41.99 -36.89
N LEU A 235 8.64 41.30 -37.74
CA LEU A 235 9.35 41.91 -38.86
C LEU A 235 8.39 42.42 -39.93
N GLU A 236 7.37 41.62 -40.28
CA GLU A 236 6.34 42.00 -41.25
C GLU A 236 5.55 43.23 -40.80
N LEU A 237 5.16 43.29 -39.52
CA LEU A 237 4.49 44.46 -38.94
C LEU A 237 5.38 45.69 -39.00
N SER A 238 6.67 45.56 -38.68
CA SER A 238 7.63 46.67 -38.74
C SER A 238 7.82 47.18 -40.18
N ASP A 239 7.96 46.28 -41.15
CA ASP A 239 8.08 46.64 -42.57
C ASP A 239 6.82 47.36 -43.07
N LEU A 240 5.63 46.84 -42.73
CA LEU A 240 4.36 47.46 -43.10
C LEU A 240 4.22 48.87 -42.49
N GLN A 241 4.57 49.03 -41.21
CA GLN A 241 4.58 50.34 -40.55
C GLN A 241 5.58 51.30 -41.21
N ALA A 242 6.78 50.82 -41.55
CA ALA A 242 7.79 51.62 -42.23
C ALA A 242 7.30 52.10 -43.61
N ARG A 243 6.73 51.21 -44.43
CA ARG A 243 6.14 51.54 -45.73
C ARG A 243 4.99 52.54 -45.60
N HIS A 244 4.13 52.37 -44.58
CA HIS A 244 3.04 53.31 -44.33
C HIS A 244 3.56 54.70 -43.98
N ARG A 245 4.54 54.80 -43.07
CA ARG A 245 5.20 56.08 -42.72
C ARG A 245 5.86 56.72 -43.94
N GLN A 246 6.57 55.94 -44.75
CA GLN A 246 7.19 56.43 -45.99
C GLN A 246 6.13 56.97 -46.96
N LYS A 247 4.99 56.29 -47.09
CA LYS A 247 3.90 56.74 -47.96
C LYS A 247 3.28 58.05 -47.47
N LEU A 248 3.08 58.20 -46.16
CA LEU A 248 2.61 59.45 -45.57
C LEU A 248 3.58 60.61 -45.83
N GLN A 249 4.89 60.38 -45.67
CA GLN A 249 5.91 61.37 -45.98
C GLN A 249 5.89 61.77 -47.46
N GLN A 250 5.78 60.79 -48.36
CA GLN A 250 5.69 61.05 -49.80
C GLN A 250 4.46 61.90 -50.16
N VAL A 251 3.28 61.55 -49.61
CA VAL A 251 2.04 62.32 -49.85
C VAL A 251 2.15 63.73 -49.29
N THR A 252 2.78 63.90 -48.13
CA THR A 252 3.02 65.21 -47.52
C THR A 252 3.88 66.09 -48.43
N LEU A 253 5.03 65.57 -48.89
CA LEU A 253 5.92 66.29 -49.81
C LEU A 253 5.23 66.63 -51.14
N GLN A 254 4.43 65.72 -51.70
CA GLN A 254 3.66 65.98 -52.92
C GLN A 254 2.60 67.08 -52.71
N ASN A 255 1.98 67.14 -51.53
CA ASN A 255 1.02 68.19 -51.20
C ASN A 255 1.73 69.55 -51.07
N ASP A 256 2.85 69.58 -50.35
CA ASP A 256 3.68 70.79 -50.22
C ASP A 256 4.14 71.31 -51.58
N GLU A 257 4.60 70.42 -52.46
CA GLU A 257 4.98 70.78 -53.83
C GLU A 257 3.80 71.35 -54.63
N LYS A 258 2.62 70.72 -54.56
CA LYS A 258 1.41 71.24 -55.22
C LYS A 258 0.99 72.61 -54.67
N LEU A 259 1.06 72.80 -53.35
CA LEU A 259 0.76 74.09 -52.72
C LEU A 259 1.77 75.17 -53.15
N LEU A 260 3.05 74.83 -53.23
CA LEU A 260 4.09 75.75 -53.72
C LEU A 260 3.89 76.09 -55.20
N SER A 261 3.56 75.11 -56.05
CA SER A 261 3.27 75.33 -57.47
C SER A 261 2.06 76.25 -57.65
N ARG A 262 0.96 76.00 -56.92
CA ARG A 262 -0.21 76.90 -56.91
C ARG A 262 0.13 78.31 -56.43
N ARG A 263 0.98 78.46 -55.40
CA ARG A 263 1.44 79.78 -54.93
C ARG A 263 2.22 80.51 -56.03
N ARG A 264 3.14 79.84 -56.73
CA ARG A 264 3.88 80.43 -57.85
C ARG A 264 2.93 80.87 -58.95
N GLU A 265 2.01 80.02 -59.39
CA GLU A 265 0.99 80.35 -60.40
C GLU A 265 0.11 81.54 -59.98
N SER A 266 -0.38 81.56 -58.73
CA SER A 266 -1.19 82.67 -58.20
C SER A 266 -0.42 84.00 -58.14
N THR A 267 0.91 83.95 -57.99
CA THR A 267 1.76 85.14 -57.98
C THR A 267 1.94 85.69 -59.41
N PHE A 268 1.93 84.82 -60.42
CA PHE A 268 1.97 85.22 -61.84
C PHE A 268 0.63 85.74 -62.37
N ILE A 269 -0.51 85.32 -61.79
CA ILE A 269 -1.87 85.79 -62.15
C ILE A 269 -2.33 86.92 -61.20
N ARG A 270 -1.41 87.76 -60.69
CA ARG A 270 -1.81 89.02 -60.03
C ARG A 270 -1.73 90.15 -61.06
N PRO A 271 -2.86 90.61 -61.65
CA PRO A 271 -2.85 91.86 -62.39
C PRO A 271 -2.51 92.98 -61.43
N ALA A 272 -1.72 93.93 -61.89
CA ALA A 272 -1.51 95.21 -61.22
C ALA A 272 -2.85 95.97 -61.14
N LEU A 273 -3.68 95.65 -60.13
CA LEU A 273 -4.89 96.38 -59.80
C LEU A 273 -4.73 96.94 -58.39
N GLY A 274 -4.88 98.26 -58.30
CA GLY A 274 -4.47 99.08 -57.16
C GLY A 274 -5.18 98.78 -55.83
N PRO A 275 -4.70 99.38 -54.73
CA PRO A 275 -4.97 98.93 -53.35
C PRO A 275 -6.43 98.96 -52.91
N ASN A 276 -7.29 99.75 -53.56
CA ASN A 276 -8.61 100.09 -53.01
C ASN A 276 -9.78 99.22 -53.50
N THR A 277 -9.61 98.37 -54.52
CA THR A 277 -10.71 97.54 -55.05
C THR A 277 -10.66 96.09 -54.56
N LEU A 278 -9.51 95.64 -54.04
CA LEU A 278 -9.30 94.28 -53.53
C LEU A 278 -9.97 94.00 -52.19
N LEU A 279 -10.17 95.02 -51.35
CA LEU A 279 -10.65 94.83 -49.97
C LEU A 279 -12.14 94.45 -49.93
N ILE A 280 -12.94 94.94 -50.88
CA ILE A 280 -14.40 94.68 -50.92
C ILE A 280 -14.70 93.31 -51.53
N PHE A 281 -13.98 92.89 -52.57
CA PHE A 281 -14.21 91.57 -53.19
C PHE A 281 -13.69 90.41 -52.34
N VAL A 282 -12.55 90.60 -51.64
CA VAL A 282 -11.98 89.56 -50.76
C VAL A 282 -12.83 89.36 -49.49
N LEU A 283 -13.46 90.41 -48.95
CA LEU A 283 -14.33 90.26 -47.78
C LEU A 283 -15.69 89.64 -48.09
N GLN A 284 -16.19 89.78 -49.33
CA GLN A 284 -17.47 89.17 -49.74
C GLN A 284 -17.29 87.69 -50.11
N GLN A 285 -16.19 87.31 -50.76
CA GLN A 285 -15.98 85.94 -51.25
C GLN A 285 -15.39 84.99 -50.20
N ALA A 286 -14.75 85.52 -49.14
CA ALA A 286 -14.24 84.71 -48.03
C ALA A 286 -15.29 84.28 -46.99
N ARG A 287 -16.52 84.82 -47.07
CA ARG A 287 -17.55 84.63 -46.03
C ARG A 287 -18.50 83.46 -46.29
N ASP A 288 -18.69 83.07 -47.55
CA ASP A 288 -19.71 82.06 -47.91
C ASP A 288 -19.14 80.67 -48.24
N ASP A 289 -17.90 80.53 -48.73
CA ASP A 289 -17.31 79.21 -49.09
C ASP A 289 -16.53 78.51 -47.95
N HIS A 290 -16.20 79.25 -46.88
CA HIS A 290 -15.22 78.78 -45.89
C HIS A 290 -15.83 78.10 -44.66
N THR A 291 -17.12 78.32 -44.40
CA THR A 291 -17.86 77.77 -43.25
C THR A 291 -18.42 76.39 -43.52
N ASP A 292 -18.92 76.14 -44.74
CA ASP A 292 -19.54 74.87 -45.12
C ASP A 292 -18.50 73.74 -45.27
N ASN A 293 -17.37 74.05 -45.94
CA ASN A 293 -16.25 73.10 -46.10
C ASN A 293 -15.57 72.73 -44.77
N ASN A 294 -15.58 73.63 -43.79
CA ASN A 294 -15.05 73.34 -42.46
C ASN A 294 -16.00 72.47 -41.63
N ALA A 295 -17.32 72.62 -41.81
CA ALA A 295 -18.31 71.77 -41.16
C ALA A 295 -18.22 70.32 -41.66
N ASP A 296 -18.13 70.13 -42.98
CA ASP A 296 -17.96 68.81 -43.61
C ASP A 296 -16.64 68.13 -43.18
N PHE A 297 -15.55 68.89 -43.08
CA PHE A 297 -14.26 68.36 -42.64
C PHE A 297 -14.29 67.92 -41.16
N LEU A 298 -14.92 68.69 -40.29
CA LEU A 298 -15.09 68.32 -38.88
C LEU A 298 -16.00 67.09 -38.72
N GLN A 299 -17.05 66.99 -39.52
CA GLN A 299 -17.94 65.83 -39.54
C GLN A 299 -17.23 64.56 -40.06
N TYR A 300 -16.34 64.71 -41.05
CA TYR A 300 -15.48 63.62 -41.50
C TYR A 300 -14.52 63.14 -40.40
N ILE A 301 -13.91 64.06 -39.65
CA ILE A 301 -13.04 63.70 -38.52
C ILE A 301 -13.82 62.91 -37.46
N ASP A 302 -15.03 63.36 -37.12
CA ASP A 302 -15.87 62.71 -36.10
C ASP A 302 -16.32 61.30 -36.53
N ALA A 303 -16.70 61.16 -37.81
CA ALA A 303 -17.05 59.87 -38.41
C ALA A 303 -15.83 58.92 -38.46
N PHE A 304 -14.66 59.43 -38.82
CA PHE A 304 -13.42 58.66 -38.88
C PHE A 304 -12.99 58.15 -37.49
N TYR A 305 -13.05 59.00 -36.46
CA TYR A 305 -12.75 58.59 -35.09
C TYR A 305 -13.72 57.53 -34.59
N SER A 306 -15.02 57.72 -34.84
CA SER A 306 -16.07 56.76 -34.44
C SER A 306 -15.87 55.38 -35.08
N ALA A 307 -15.56 55.34 -36.38
CA ALA A 307 -15.31 54.09 -37.10
C ALA A 307 -14.05 53.36 -36.59
N THR A 308 -12.99 54.10 -36.30
CA THR A 308 -11.71 53.55 -35.82
C THR A 308 -11.84 52.96 -34.40
N LEU A 309 -12.63 53.61 -33.54
CA LEU A 309 -12.93 53.15 -32.18
C LEU A 309 -13.76 51.86 -32.18
N HIS A 310 -14.70 51.75 -33.13
CA HIS A 310 -15.51 50.55 -33.30
C HIS A 310 -14.68 49.36 -33.82
N LEU A 311 -13.71 49.61 -34.71
CA LEU A 311 -12.82 48.59 -35.26
C LEU A 311 -11.81 48.06 -34.22
N THR A 312 -11.35 48.93 -33.31
CA THR A 312 -10.46 48.53 -32.20
C THR A 312 -11.20 47.78 -31.10
N ALA A 313 -12.49 48.05 -30.90
CA ALA A 313 -13.35 47.26 -30.01
C ALA A 313 -13.62 45.84 -30.54
N GLN A 314 -13.76 45.68 -31.86
CA GLN A 314 -13.98 44.35 -32.47
C GLN A 314 -12.74 43.44 -32.50
N ASN A 315 -11.52 44.00 -32.46
CA ASN A 315 -10.27 43.24 -32.50
C ASN A 315 -9.70 42.89 -31.10
N ARG A 316 -10.43 43.17 -30.01
CA ARG A 316 -10.14 42.64 -28.67
C ARG A 316 -10.97 41.37 -28.42
N VAL A 317 -10.53 40.24 -28.97
CA VAL A 317 -10.92 38.86 -28.59
C VAL A 317 -9.64 38.03 -28.58
#